data_AF-A0A7W8CDN3-F1
#
_entry.id   AF-A0A7W8CDN3-F1
#
_cell.length_a   1.000
_cell.length_b   1.000
_cell.length_c   1.000
_cell.angle_alpha   90.00
_cell.angle_beta   90.00
_cell.angle_gamma   90.00
#
_symmetry.space_group_name_H-M   'P 1'
#
loop_
_entity.id
_entity.type
_entity.pdbx_description
1 polymer ?
#
loop_
_entity_poly.entity_id
_entity_poly.type
_entity_poly.pdbx_seq_one_letter_code
_entity_poly.pdbx_strand_id
1 'polypeptide(L)'
;MRRELPDVVITGVALTSALSTDAEETWTGLVDGRSGIRKLSDPFVEELDLPVRIGGQIHEDFDSELSRVELRRLSYLQKMALVLSRRVWLHAGSPEMDSTRLAVSVGTGFGNGEEVILAYVAMRERGLRAVSPLAVQMFMPNGPAAAIGLDLAARGGVSAPMLGDASGAAAIAQAWQQIVFGDADVVICGGVEFPIQGVPVAAYSQIDGIMSTDNHDPEGACRPFDRNRTGMVFGEGGALLVMETEAHAKARGARILARVLGGSITSDGYDIMASDPDAEQETHAVTRAMELAGLAPGDVDHVNAHAAGTRDGDLVEAAALQKAFGSHRPAVYAPKAALGNTFGSAGAIEAVLTVLALRDGVVPPTLNLTELDERVDLDVVTGAARKGDYRYALSDTFAFGGHNVVLAFGKY
;
A
#
# COMPACT_ATOMS: atom_id res chain seq x y z
N MET A 1 -24.45 26.10 -6.20
CA MET A 1 -23.85 26.11 -4.85
C MET A 1 -23.09 24.79 -4.71
N ARG A 2 -21.75 24.78 -4.83
CA ARG A 2 -20.97 23.56 -4.60
C ARG A 2 -21.13 23.24 -3.11
N ARG A 3 -21.66 22.07 -2.78
CA ARG A 3 -21.75 21.60 -1.40
C ARG A 3 -20.31 21.42 -0.92
N GLU A 4 -19.93 22.05 0.19
CA GLU A 4 -18.65 21.77 0.84
C GLU A 4 -18.63 20.28 1.23
N LEU A 5 -17.56 19.58 0.85
CA LEU A 5 -17.36 18.18 1.22
C LEU A 5 -17.08 18.12 2.73
N PRO A 6 -17.54 17.09 3.46
CA PRO A 6 -17.23 16.94 4.87
C PRO A 6 -15.72 16.67 5.07
N ASP A 7 -15.16 17.18 6.17
CA ASP A 7 -13.80 16.83 6.59
C ASP A 7 -13.72 15.34 6.95
N VAL A 8 -12.69 14.66 6.44
CA VAL A 8 -12.43 13.23 6.67
C VAL A 8 -11.10 13.08 7.40
N VAL A 9 -11.09 12.23 8.43
CA VAL A 9 -9.95 12.02 9.31
C VAL A 9 -9.63 10.54 9.48
N ILE A 10 -8.39 10.26 9.87
CA ILE A 10 -7.92 8.93 10.22
C ILE A 10 -7.84 8.81 11.74
N THR A 11 -8.46 7.78 12.28
CA THR A 11 -8.54 7.54 13.74
C THR A 11 -7.89 6.23 14.17
N GLY A 12 -7.51 5.37 13.22
CA GLY A 12 -6.77 4.14 13.47
C GLY A 12 -5.94 3.72 12.28
N VAL A 13 -4.80 3.10 12.55
CA VAL A 13 -3.91 2.45 11.57
C VAL A 13 -3.45 1.09 12.09
N ALA A 14 -3.30 0.11 11.22
CA ALA A 14 -2.66 -1.17 11.50
C ALA A 14 -1.83 -1.58 10.29
N LEU A 15 -0.67 -2.16 10.55
CA LEU A 15 0.29 -2.52 9.52
C LEU A 15 1.08 -3.75 9.97
N THR A 16 1.34 -4.64 9.02
CA THR A 16 2.37 -5.68 9.11
C THR A 16 3.30 -5.54 7.91
N SER A 17 4.60 -5.66 8.13
CA SER A 17 5.62 -5.48 7.10
C SER A 17 6.84 -6.37 7.33
N ALA A 18 7.78 -6.31 6.39
CA ALA A 18 9.06 -6.98 6.51
C ALA A 18 9.94 -6.51 7.70
N LEU A 19 9.64 -5.37 8.33
CA LEU A 19 10.38 -4.87 9.49
C LEU A 19 9.77 -5.27 10.83
N SER A 20 8.44 -5.24 10.93
CA SER A 20 7.70 -5.60 12.15
C SER A 20 6.22 -5.89 11.83
N THR A 21 5.55 -6.52 12.79
CA THR A 21 4.12 -6.87 12.80
C THR A 21 3.24 -5.73 13.34
N ASP A 22 3.84 -4.57 13.63
CA ASP A 22 3.21 -3.37 14.18
C ASP A 22 3.62 -2.09 13.43
N ALA A 23 2.70 -1.11 13.39
CA ALA A 23 2.90 0.15 12.69
C ALA A 23 3.97 1.04 13.34
N GLU A 24 3.99 1.16 14.66
CA GLU A 24 4.94 2.02 15.40
C GLU A 24 6.35 1.43 15.39
N GLU A 25 6.47 0.11 15.52
CA GLU A 25 7.76 -0.56 15.43
C GLU A 25 8.35 -0.52 14.02
N THR A 26 7.52 -0.72 12.99
CA THR A 26 7.92 -0.52 11.60
C THR A 26 8.40 0.91 11.39
N TRP A 27 7.63 1.89 11.84
CA TRP A 27 7.97 3.31 11.71
C TRP A 27 9.28 3.67 12.40
N THR A 28 9.47 3.22 13.64
CA THR A 28 10.73 3.39 14.37
C THR A 28 11.90 2.80 13.58
N GLY A 29 11.72 1.61 13.00
CA GLY A 29 12.74 0.99 12.16
C GLY A 29 13.11 1.78 10.91
N LEU A 30 12.11 2.33 10.22
CA LEU A 30 12.35 3.16 9.04
C LEU A 30 13.08 4.46 9.42
N VAL A 31 12.65 5.13 10.50
CA VAL A 31 13.32 6.35 11.00
C VAL A 31 14.78 6.08 11.38
N ASP A 32 15.07 4.90 11.94
CA ASP A 32 16.41 4.44 12.27
C ASP A 32 17.22 3.94 11.06
N GLY A 33 16.63 3.92 9.86
CA GLY A 33 17.28 3.47 8.63
C GLY A 33 17.48 1.95 8.52
N ARG A 34 16.59 1.14 9.13
CA ARG A 34 16.63 -0.32 9.05
C ARG A 34 15.94 -0.83 7.78
N SER A 35 16.47 -1.91 7.21
CA SER A 35 15.86 -2.64 6.09
C SER A 35 15.20 -3.94 6.56
N GLY A 36 14.06 -4.28 5.96
CA GLY A 36 13.40 -5.58 6.13
C GLY A 36 13.83 -6.61 5.07
N ILE A 37 14.61 -6.19 4.07
CA ILE A 37 15.04 -7.04 2.96
C ILE A 37 16.14 -7.99 3.41
N ARG A 38 15.95 -9.28 3.10
CA ARG A 38 16.85 -10.36 3.48
C ARG A 38 16.93 -11.43 2.40
N LYS A 39 17.80 -12.41 2.57
CA LYS A 39 17.79 -13.61 1.72
C LYS A 39 16.52 -14.41 1.98
N LEU A 40 15.89 -14.86 0.91
CA LEU A 40 14.74 -15.76 1.00
C LEU A 40 15.21 -17.15 1.42
N SER A 41 14.52 -17.75 2.39
CA SER A 41 14.84 -19.09 2.91
C SER A 41 13.91 -20.18 2.40
N ASP A 42 12.90 -19.83 1.60
CA ASP A 42 11.89 -20.78 1.12
C ASP A 42 12.50 -21.83 0.18
N PRO A 43 12.14 -23.12 0.33
CA PRO A 43 12.68 -24.21 -0.49
C PRO A 43 12.50 -23.98 -1.99
N PHE A 44 11.39 -23.35 -2.41
CA PHE A 44 11.09 -23.13 -3.82
C PHE A 44 12.16 -22.27 -4.53
N VAL A 45 12.91 -21.43 -3.79
CA VAL A 45 13.96 -20.58 -4.36
C VAL A 45 15.09 -21.42 -4.93
N GLU A 46 15.52 -22.44 -4.19
CA GLU A 46 16.56 -23.38 -4.62
C GLU A 46 16.01 -24.44 -5.57
N GLU A 47 14.81 -24.97 -5.29
CA GLU A 47 14.18 -26.04 -6.10
C GLU A 47 13.88 -25.60 -7.54
N LEU A 48 13.53 -24.32 -7.73
CA LEU A 48 13.20 -23.75 -9.04
C LEU A 48 14.37 -22.98 -9.67
N ASP A 49 15.55 -22.95 -9.02
CA ASP A 49 16.73 -22.19 -9.43
C ASP A 49 16.41 -20.72 -9.79
N LEU A 50 15.73 -20.02 -8.88
CA LEU A 50 15.28 -18.66 -9.15
C LEU A 50 16.47 -17.68 -9.21
N PRO A 51 16.45 -16.72 -10.17
CA PRO A 51 17.50 -15.71 -10.29
C PRO A 51 17.43 -14.64 -9.17
N VAL A 52 16.25 -14.44 -8.59
CA VAL A 52 16.02 -13.54 -7.45
C VAL A 52 15.92 -14.39 -6.19
N ARG A 53 16.77 -14.09 -5.20
CA ARG A 53 16.92 -14.87 -3.95
C ARG A 53 16.82 -13.99 -2.70
N ILE A 54 16.26 -12.80 -2.87
CA ILE A 54 16.13 -11.76 -1.84
C ILE A 54 14.69 -11.23 -1.82
N GLY A 55 14.23 -10.80 -0.65
CA GLY A 55 12.90 -10.25 -0.43
C GLY A 55 12.66 -9.88 1.02
N GLY A 56 11.62 -9.09 1.26
CA GLY A 56 11.18 -8.70 2.60
C GLY A 56 9.96 -9.52 3.04
N GLN A 57 10.17 -10.68 3.65
CA GLN A 57 9.05 -11.49 4.17
C GLN A 57 8.53 -10.91 5.49
N ILE A 58 7.24 -11.07 5.80
CA ILE A 58 6.72 -10.70 7.13
C ILE A 58 7.24 -11.65 8.23
N HIS A 59 6.99 -11.29 9.50
CA HIS A 59 7.48 -12.00 10.68
C HIS A 59 6.39 -12.70 11.50
N GLU A 60 5.19 -12.87 10.94
CA GLU A 60 4.05 -13.49 11.63
C GLU A 60 3.31 -14.50 10.75
N ASP A 61 2.74 -15.50 11.42
CA ASP A 61 1.60 -16.24 10.89
C ASP A 61 0.32 -15.78 11.62
N PHE A 62 -0.73 -15.53 10.85
CA PHE A 62 -2.00 -15.03 11.38
C PHE A 62 -2.80 -16.10 12.14
N ASP A 63 -2.31 -17.34 12.18
CA ASP A 63 -3.12 -18.48 12.61
C ASP A 63 -3.38 -18.46 14.11
N SER A 64 -2.43 -17.96 14.91
CA SER A 64 -2.53 -17.90 16.38
C SER A 64 -3.62 -16.95 16.89
N GLU A 65 -4.05 -15.98 16.08
CA GLU A 65 -5.09 -14.99 16.40
C GLU A 65 -6.49 -15.39 15.91
N LEU A 66 -6.60 -16.58 15.33
CA LEU A 66 -7.83 -17.07 14.71
C LEU A 66 -8.36 -18.32 15.41
N SER A 67 -9.69 -18.42 15.47
CA SER A 67 -10.37 -19.61 15.93
C SER A 67 -10.20 -20.77 14.93
N ARG A 68 -10.37 -22.00 15.41
CA ARG A 68 -10.35 -23.21 14.56
C ARG A 68 -11.35 -23.18 13.40
N VAL A 69 -12.44 -22.43 13.55
CA VAL A 69 -13.44 -22.29 12.49
C VAL A 69 -12.95 -21.33 11.41
N GLU A 70 -12.38 -20.19 11.79
CA GLU A 70 -11.80 -19.21 10.87
C GLU A 70 -10.65 -19.82 10.06
N LEU A 71 -9.74 -20.53 10.72
CA LEU A 71 -8.61 -21.20 10.06
C LEU A 71 -9.00 -22.15 8.92
N ARG A 72 -10.19 -22.74 8.97
CA ARG A 72 -10.69 -23.69 7.97
C ARG A 72 -11.51 -23.02 6.86
N ARG A 73 -11.85 -21.75 7.01
CA ARG A 73 -12.81 -21.04 6.16
C ARG A 73 -12.21 -19.86 5.41
N LEU A 74 -11.03 -19.41 5.82
CA LEU A 74 -10.37 -18.23 5.29
C LEU A 74 -9.10 -18.62 4.53
N SER A 75 -8.90 -18.03 3.35
CA SER A 75 -7.63 -18.02 2.64
C SER A 75 -6.58 -17.21 3.40
N TYR A 76 -5.30 -17.29 2.99
CA TYR A 76 -4.23 -16.48 3.56
C TYR A 76 -4.56 -14.98 3.61
N LEU A 77 -5.00 -14.39 2.49
CA LEU A 77 -5.34 -12.95 2.44
C LEU A 77 -6.52 -12.60 3.34
N GLN A 78 -7.50 -13.51 3.46
CA GLN A 78 -8.64 -13.31 4.35
C GLN A 78 -8.22 -13.35 5.82
N LYS A 79 -7.27 -14.22 6.18
CA LYS A 79 -6.69 -14.27 7.53
C LYS A 79 -5.94 -12.96 7.85
N MET A 80 -5.05 -12.53 6.96
CA MET A 80 -4.31 -11.26 7.10
C MET A 80 -5.27 -10.09 7.28
N ALA A 81 -6.27 -9.96 6.39
CA ALA A 81 -7.24 -8.87 6.44
C ALA A 81 -8.07 -8.86 7.72
N LEU A 82 -8.51 -10.03 8.20
CA LEU A 82 -9.30 -10.15 9.41
C LEU A 82 -8.49 -9.81 10.68
N VAL A 83 -7.24 -10.26 10.76
CA VAL A 83 -6.36 -9.93 11.88
C VAL A 83 -6.04 -8.43 11.88
N LEU A 84 -5.63 -7.88 10.75
CA LEU A 84 -5.38 -6.43 10.63
C LEU A 84 -6.63 -5.61 10.91
N SER A 85 -7.83 -6.07 10.51
CA SER A 85 -9.06 -5.32 10.77
C SER A 85 -9.39 -5.27 12.25
N ARG A 86 -9.15 -6.35 12.99
CA ARG A 86 -9.31 -6.37 14.46
C ARG A 86 -8.31 -5.43 15.13
N ARG A 87 -7.06 -5.43 14.68
CA ARG A 87 -6.01 -4.53 15.17
C ARG A 87 -6.36 -3.06 14.89
N VAL A 88 -6.76 -2.70 13.66
CA VAL A 88 -7.11 -1.31 13.30
C VAL A 88 -8.37 -0.84 14.01
N TRP A 89 -9.38 -1.71 14.16
CA TRP A 89 -10.61 -1.40 14.87
C TRP A 89 -10.36 -1.17 16.36
N LEU A 90 -9.49 -1.99 16.96
CA LEU A 90 -9.02 -1.78 18.33
C LEU A 90 -8.24 -0.45 18.46
N HIS A 91 -7.33 -0.16 17.54
CA HIS A 91 -6.55 1.07 17.57
C HIS A 91 -7.45 2.32 17.45
N ALA A 92 -8.54 2.24 16.68
CA ALA A 92 -9.55 3.29 16.59
C ALA A 92 -10.47 3.41 17.83
N GLY A 93 -10.29 2.56 18.85
CA GLY A 93 -11.07 2.55 20.09
C GLY A 93 -12.33 1.67 20.06
N SER A 94 -12.44 0.76 19.09
CA SER A 94 -13.57 -0.18 18.93
C SER A 94 -14.95 0.50 18.99
N PRO A 95 -15.22 1.49 18.12
CA PRO A 95 -16.43 2.29 18.22
C PRO A 95 -17.70 1.45 18.04
N GLU A 96 -18.68 1.67 18.90
CA GLU A 96 -20.06 1.21 18.68
C GLU A 96 -20.74 2.19 17.73
N MET A 97 -21.27 1.71 16.60
CA MET A 97 -21.90 2.56 15.59
C MET A 97 -22.99 1.83 14.80
N ASP A 98 -23.75 2.59 14.02
CA ASP A 98 -24.72 2.03 13.09
C ASP A 98 -24.00 1.30 11.94
N SER A 99 -24.18 -0.02 11.89
CA SER A 99 -23.67 -0.88 10.81
C SER A 99 -23.99 -0.38 9.39
N THR A 100 -25.12 0.29 9.18
CA THR A 100 -25.51 0.82 7.85
C THR A 100 -24.69 2.02 7.42
N ARG A 101 -23.92 2.62 8.35
CA ARG A 101 -22.99 3.72 8.12
C ARG A 101 -21.52 3.29 8.18
N LEU A 102 -21.28 1.99 8.40
CA LEU A 102 -19.96 1.36 8.37
C LEU A 102 -19.76 0.65 7.04
N ALA A 103 -18.71 1.01 6.31
CA ALA A 103 -18.30 0.33 5.08
C ALA A 103 -16.88 -0.24 5.16
N VAL A 104 -16.53 -1.05 4.16
CA VAL A 104 -15.21 -1.66 4.01
C VAL A 104 -14.76 -1.50 2.55
N SER A 105 -13.52 -1.08 2.35
CA SER A 105 -12.88 -1.05 1.03
C SER A 105 -11.46 -1.60 1.12
N VAL A 106 -11.20 -2.81 0.63
CA VAL A 106 -9.86 -3.43 0.74
C VAL A 106 -9.39 -3.97 -0.60
N GLY A 107 -8.26 -3.44 -1.07
CA GLY A 107 -7.62 -3.85 -2.31
C GLY A 107 -6.64 -5.01 -2.17
N THR A 108 -6.37 -5.66 -3.30
CA THR A 108 -5.33 -6.69 -3.49
C THR A 108 -4.85 -6.60 -4.95
N GLY A 109 -3.59 -6.91 -5.23
CA GLY A 109 -2.97 -6.78 -6.56
C GLY A 109 -3.14 -8.05 -7.38
N PHE A 110 -2.85 -9.21 -6.80
CA PHE A 110 -2.96 -10.51 -7.49
C PHE A 110 -4.27 -11.26 -7.17
N GLY A 111 -4.96 -10.90 -6.09
CA GLY A 111 -6.10 -11.66 -5.59
C GLY A 111 -5.69 -13.02 -5.01
N ASN A 112 -6.68 -13.89 -4.76
CA ASN A 112 -6.46 -15.20 -4.12
C ASN A 112 -6.22 -16.33 -5.16
N GLY A 113 -5.36 -16.10 -6.15
CA GLY A 113 -5.15 -17.06 -7.26
C GLY A 113 -4.62 -18.44 -6.81
N GLU A 114 -3.82 -18.48 -5.74
CA GLU A 114 -3.26 -19.72 -5.17
C GLU A 114 -4.35 -20.72 -4.74
N GLU A 115 -5.43 -20.24 -4.15
CA GLU A 115 -6.53 -21.08 -3.67
C GLU A 115 -7.18 -21.89 -4.82
N VAL A 116 -7.21 -21.32 -6.03
CA VAL A 116 -7.68 -22.04 -7.23
C VAL A 116 -6.74 -23.19 -7.57
N ILE A 117 -5.43 -22.95 -7.53
CA ILE A 117 -4.40 -23.94 -7.84
C ILE A 117 -4.45 -25.07 -6.81
N LEU A 118 -4.47 -24.75 -5.52
CA LEU A 118 -4.56 -25.73 -4.43
C LEU A 118 -5.83 -26.58 -4.54
N ALA A 119 -6.98 -25.96 -4.80
CA ALA A 119 -8.24 -26.68 -4.99
C ALA A 119 -8.21 -27.57 -6.24
N TYR A 120 -7.62 -27.10 -7.34
CA TYR A 120 -7.49 -27.85 -8.58
C TYR A 120 -6.61 -29.09 -8.42
N VAL A 121 -5.43 -28.94 -7.81
CA VAL A 121 -4.51 -30.06 -7.52
C VAL A 121 -5.19 -31.07 -6.59
N ALA A 122 -5.80 -30.60 -5.49
CA ALA A 122 -6.53 -31.46 -4.57
C ALA A 122 -7.66 -32.25 -5.26
N MET A 123 -8.41 -31.62 -6.16
CA MET A 123 -9.46 -32.28 -6.95
C MET A 123 -8.90 -33.32 -7.91
N ARG A 124 -7.77 -33.02 -8.55
CA ARG A 124 -7.08 -33.91 -9.49
C ARG A 124 -6.55 -35.18 -8.83
N GLU A 125 -6.09 -35.09 -7.59
CA GLU A 125 -5.49 -36.20 -6.85
C GLU A 125 -6.51 -37.01 -6.05
N ARG A 126 -7.47 -36.34 -5.41
CA ARG A 126 -8.37 -36.94 -4.41
C ARG A 126 -9.85 -36.89 -4.82
N GLY A 127 -10.15 -36.36 -6.00
CA GLY A 127 -11.51 -36.25 -6.55
C GLY A 127 -12.34 -35.12 -5.94
N LEU A 128 -13.60 -35.04 -6.35
CA LEU A 128 -14.53 -33.94 -6.02
C LEU A 128 -14.62 -33.63 -4.51
N ARG A 129 -14.57 -34.64 -3.65
CA ARG A 129 -14.73 -34.49 -2.20
C ARG A 129 -13.58 -33.74 -1.51
N ALA A 130 -12.46 -33.55 -2.20
CA ALA A 130 -11.33 -32.79 -1.66
C ALA A 130 -11.47 -31.27 -1.83
N VAL A 131 -12.46 -30.81 -2.59
CA VAL A 131 -12.73 -29.38 -2.78
C VAL A 131 -13.66 -28.91 -1.66
N SER A 132 -13.23 -27.89 -0.92
CA SER A 132 -14.08 -27.26 0.09
C SER A 132 -15.32 -26.63 -0.56
N PRO A 133 -16.52 -26.74 0.04
CA PRO A 133 -17.68 -25.95 -0.39
C PRO A 133 -17.46 -24.44 -0.34
N LEU A 134 -16.46 -23.98 0.42
CA LEU A 134 -16.08 -22.57 0.55
C LEU A 134 -14.96 -22.16 -0.41
N ALA A 135 -14.43 -23.06 -1.25
CA ALA A 135 -13.31 -22.77 -2.14
C ALA A 135 -13.54 -21.51 -2.98
N VAL A 136 -14.76 -21.33 -3.49
CA VAL A 136 -15.13 -20.13 -4.26
C VAL A 136 -14.98 -18.84 -3.45
N GLN A 137 -15.41 -18.86 -2.19
CA GLN A 137 -15.29 -17.68 -1.32
C GLN A 137 -13.84 -17.41 -0.91
N MET A 138 -13.00 -18.44 -0.87
CA MET A 138 -11.57 -18.30 -0.55
C MET A 138 -10.77 -17.75 -1.74
N PHE A 139 -11.09 -18.13 -2.99
CA PHE A 139 -10.36 -17.61 -4.16
C PHE A 139 -10.89 -16.27 -4.69
N MET A 140 -12.08 -15.84 -4.28
CA MET A 140 -12.67 -14.59 -4.76
C MET A 140 -11.76 -13.40 -4.42
N PRO A 141 -11.44 -12.51 -5.39
CA PRO A 141 -10.57 -11.36 -5.13
C PRO A 141 -11.12 -10.40 -4.06
N ASN A 142 -12.44 -10.31 -3.91
CA ASN A 142 -13.09 -9.54 -2.85
C ASN A 142 -13.16 -10.24 -1.49
N GLY A 143 -12.63 -11.46 -1.39
CA GLY A 143 -12.63 -12.28 -0.17
C GLY A 143 -12.11 -11.55 1.07
N PRO A 144 -10.99 -10.81 1.01
CA PRO A 144 -10.45 -10.08 2.17
C PRO A 144 -11.41 -9.00 2.69
N ALA A 145 -11.94 -8.15 1.80
CA ALA A 145 -12.93 -7.13 2.16
C ALA A 145 -14.21 -7.76 2.74
N ALA A 146 -14.67 -8.87 2.16
CA ALA A 146 -15.84 -9.61 2.63
C ALA A 146 -15.65 -10.21 4.02
N ALA A 147 -14.45 -10.72 4.34
CA ALA A 147 -14.14 -11.25 5.66
C ALA A 147 -14.29 -10.18 6.75
N ILE A 148 -13.75 -8.98 6.51
CA ILE A 148 -13.86 -7.83 7.42
C ILE A 148 -15.33 -7.39 7.56
N GLY A 149 -16.03 -7.26 6.43
CA GLY A 149 -17.43 -6.82 6.43
C GLY A 149 -18.35 -7.78 7.20
N LEU A 150 -18.08 -9.09 7.13
CA LEU A 150 -18.80 -10.10 7.90
C LEU A 150 -18.45 -10.07 9.40
N ASP A 151 -17.19 -9.87 9.75
CA ASP A 151 -16.73 -9.82 11.15
C ASP A 151 -17.34 -8.63 11.91
N LEU A 152 -17.37 -7.45 11.27
CA LEU A 152 -17.87 -6.20 11.87
C LEU A 152 -19.33 -5.92 11.53
N ALA A 153 -19.99 -6.83 10.81
CA ALA A 153 -21.35 -6.66 10.30
C ALA A 153 -21.55 -5.34 9.53
N ALA A 154 -20.57 -4.92 8.73
CA ALA A 154 -20.62 -3.69 7.93
C ALA A 154 -21.72 -3.78 6.85
N ARG A 155 -22.59 -2.76 6.79
CA ARG A 155 -23.75 -2.70 5.89
C ARG A 155 -23.81 -1.43 5.03
N GLY A 156 -22.86 -0.50 5.21
CA GLY A 156 -22.68 0.67 4.36
C GLY A 156 -22.05 0.34 2.99
N GLY A 157 -21.58 -0.89 2.79
CA GLY A 157 -21.00 -1.38 1.53
C GLY A 157 -19.67 -2.11 1.76
N VAL A 158 -19.37 -3.08 0.91
CA VAL A 158 -18.09 -3.80 0.89
C VAL A 158 -17.56 -3.79 -0.54
N SER A 159 -16.43 -3.14 -0.76
CA SER A 159 -15.76 -3.05 -2.06
C SER A 159 -14.32 -3.58 -2.00
N ALA A 160 -13.82 -3.99 -3.17
CA ALA A 160 -12.47 -4.51 -3.32
C ALA A 160 -11.89 -4.09 -4.67
N PRO A 161 -11.33 -2.86 -4.78
CA PRO A 161 -10.69 -2.43 -6.02
C PRO A 161 -9.41 -3.22 -6.29
N MET A 162 -9.16 -3.50 -7.57
CA MET A 162 -8.02 -4.29 -8.05
C MET A 162 -7.36 -3.56 -9.22
N LEU A 163 -6.28 -2.82 -8.92
CA LEU A 163 -5.52 -1.94 -9.83
C LEU A 163 -4.01 -2.25 -9.74
N GLY A 164 -3.63 -3.53 -9.62
CA GLY A 164 -2.24 -3.93 -9.38
C GLY A 164 -1.70 -3.35 -8.08
N ASP A 165 -0.52 -2.73 -8.11
CA ASP A 165 0.14 -2.14 -6.95
C ASP A 165 -0.66 -0.97 -6.35
N ALA A 166 -1.52 -0.33 -7.16
CA ALA A 166 -2.35 0.79 -6.77
C ALA A 166 -3.64 0.37 -6.03
N SER A 167 -3.91 -0.94 -5.87
CA SER A 167 -5.15 -1.44 -5.25
C SER A 167 -5.41 -0.88 -3.85
N GLY A 168 -4.41 -0.85 -2.97
CA GLY A 168 -4.53 -0.35 -1.60
C GLY A 168 -4.82 1.15 -1.56
N ALA A 169 -4.13 1.94 -2.38
CA ALA A 169 -4.39 3.37 -2.49
C ALA A 169 -5.78 3.66 -3.11
N ALA A 170 -6.18 2.89 -4.13
CA ALA A 170 -7.50 3.01 -4.75
C ALA A 170 -8.62 2.73 -3.74
N ALA A 171 -8.43 1.75 -2.84
CA ALA A 171 -9.37 1.46 -1.77
C ALA A 171 -9.54 2.63 -0.80
N ILE A 172 -8.44 3.32 -0.47
CA ILE A 172 -8.46 4.52 0.38
C ILE A 172 -9.15 5.70 -0.35
N ALA A 173 -8.84 5.91 -1.63
CA ALA A 173 -9.49 6.94 -2.45
C ALA A 173 -11.00 6.71 -2.58
N GLN A 174 -11.43 5.45 -2.79
CA GLN A 174 -12.84 5.08 -2.84
C GLN A 174 -13.53 5.22 -1.47
N ALA A 175 -12.83 4.89 -0.38
CA ALA A 175 -13.33 5.13 0.98
C ALA A 175 -13.56 6.62 1.26
N TRP A 176 -12.62 7.48 0.85
CA TRP A 176 -12.80 8.93 0.92
C TRP A 176 -14.04 9.37 0.13
N GLN A 177 -14.19 8.92 -1.12
CA GLN A 177 -15.34 9.23 -1.97
C GLN A 177 -16.67 8.81 -1.33
N GLN A 178 -16.72 7.60 -0.77
CA GLN A 178 -17.90 7.06 -0.11
C GLN A 178 -18.32 7.90 1.11
N ILE A 179 -17.36 8.39 1.90
CA ILE A 179 -17.65 9.28 3.03
C ILE A 179 -18.13 10.65 2.54
N VAL A 180 -17.42 11.28 1.60
CA VAL A 180 -17.75 12.65 1.17
C VAL A 180 -19.03 12.74 0.34
N PHE A 181 -19.45 11.65 -0.30
CA PHE A 181 -20.77 11.55 -0.94
C PHE A 181 -21.90 11.20 0.04
N GLY A 182 -21.55 10.87 1.29
CA GLY A 182 -22.51 10.64 2.37
C GLY A 182 -23.04 9.20 2.42
N ASP A 183 -22.42 8.26 1.72
CA ASP A 183 -22.82 6.85 1.71
C ASP A 183 -22.41 6.12 3.00
N ALA A 184 -21.32 6.55 3.65
CA ALA A 184 -20.84 6.03 4.93
C ALA A 184 -20.33 7.16 5.85
N ASP A 185 -20.30 6.92 7.16
CA ASP A 185 -19.65 7.83 8.13
C ASP A 185 -18.28 7.31 8.57
N VAL A 186 -18.09 5.99 8.52
CA VAL A 186 -16.85 5.28 8.87
C VAL A 186 -16.56 4.22 7.81
N VAL A 187 -15.31 4.13 7.38
CA VAL A 187 -14.85 3.11 6.43
C VAL A 187 -13.54 2.51 6.94
N ILE A 188 -13.46 1.17 6.99
CA ILE A 188 -12.17 0.48 7.08
C ILE A 188 -11.63 0.32 5.67
N CYS A 189 -10.44 0.85 5.41
CA CYS A 189 -9.85 0.81 4.09
C CYS A 189 -8.36 0.48 4.07
N GLY A 190 -7.86 0.03 2.92
CA GLY A 190 -6.44 -0.25 2.73
C GLY A 190 -6.21 -1.41 1.76
N GLY A 191 -5.18 -2.21 2.01
CA GLY A 191 -4.79 -3.29 1.12
C GLY A 191 -4.02 -4.40 1.82
N VAL A 192 -4.21 -5.61 1.33
CA VAL A 192 -3.48 -6.82 1.75
C VAL A 192 -2.92 -7.53 0.54
N GLU A 193 -1.79 -8.20 0.71
CA GLU A 193 -1.16 -8.95 -0.37
C GLU A 193 -0.62 -10.31 0.07
N PHE A 194 -0.60 -11.24 -0.89
CA PHE A 194 -0.19 -12.62 -0.68
C PHE A 194 1.35 -12.71 -0.49
N PRO A 195 1.86 -13.82 0.08
CA PRO A 195 3.29 -13.93 0.37
C PRO A 195 4.11 -14.05 -0.92
N ILE A 196 5.43 -13.89 -0.82
CA ILE A 196 6.34 -14.10 -1.94
C ILE A 196 6.24 -15.56 -2.39
N GLN A 197 5.98 -15.79 -3.68
CA GLN A 197 5.85 -17.11 -4.28
C GLN A 197 6.68 -17.24 -5.56
N GLY A 198 7.04 -18.47 -5.90
CA GLY A 198 7.91 -18.77 -7.03
C GLY A 198 7.37 -18.30 -8.39
N VAL A 199 6.05 -18.39 -8.64
CA VAL A 199 5.49 -18.00 -9.95
C VAL A 199 5.63 -16.50 -10.22
N PRO A 200 5.23 -15.58 -9.33
CA PRO A 200 5.45 -14.16 -9.57
C PRO A 200 6.93 -13.76 -9.60
N VAL A 201 7.77 -14.35 -8.74
CA VAL A 201 9.22 -14.12 -8.81
C VAL A 201 9.78 -14.54 -10.17
N ALA A 202 9.42 -15.73 -10.65
CA ALA A 202 9.83 -16.21 -11.96
C ALA A 202 9.33 -15.29 -13.07
N ALA A 203 8.04 -14.93 -13.09
CA ALA A 203 7.44 -14.11 -14.14
C ALA A 203 8.12 -12.73 -14.27
N TYR A 204 8.30 -12.01 -13.16
CA TYR A 204 8.94 -10.69 -13.19
C TYR A 204 10.45 -10.77 -13.47
N SER A 205 11.12 -11.84 -13.05
CA SER A 205 12.55 -12.02 -13.34
C SER A 205 12.88 -12.23 -14.83
N GLN A 206 11.88 -12.57 -15.66
CA GLN A 206 12.05 -12.68 -17.11
C GLN A 206 12.01 -11.32 -17.83
N ILE A 207 11.70 -10.23 -17.11
CA ILE A 207 11.58 -8.89 -17.67
C ILE A 207 12.80 -8.08 -17.24
N ASP A 208 13.59 -7.63 -18.21
CA ASP A 208 14.82 -6.88 -17.96
C ASP A 208 14.54 -5.58 -17.20
N GLY A 209 15.37 -5.28 -16.19
CA GLY A 209 15.30 -4.04 -15.41
C GLY A 209 14.13 -3.93 -14.42
N ILE A 210 13.28 -4.95 -14.29
CA ILE A 210 12.18 -4.95 -13.30
C ILE A 210 12.64 -5.46 -11.95
N MET A 211 13.34 -6.60 -11.89
CA MET A 211 13.77 -7.21 -10.63
C MET A 211 15.25 -7.00 -10.37
N SER A 212 15.58 -6.54 -9.16
CA SER A 212 16.97 -6.56 -8.69
C SER A 212 17.42 -8.00 -8.46
N THR A 213 18.60 -8.34 -8.98
CA THR A 213 19.25 -9.65 -8.82
C THR A 213 20.52 -9.57 -7.97
N ASP A 214 20.68 -8.47 -7.21
CA ASP A 214 21.80 -8.24 -6.31
C ASP A 214 21.69 -9.10 -5.03
N ASN A 215 21.78 -10.42 -5.21
CA ASN A 215 21.57 -11.41 -4.14
C ASN A 215 22.69 -11.40 -3.08
N HIS A 216 23.80 -10.69 -3.35
CA HIS A 216 24.95 -10.61 -2.45
C HIS A 216 24.77 -9.54 -1.37
N ASP A 217 24.01 -8.49 -1.66
CA ASP A 217 23.68 -7.40 -0.75
C ASP A 217 22.16 -7.18 -0.70
N PRO A 218 21.41 -8.03 0.05
CA PRO A 218 19.95 -7.93 0.10
C PRO A 218 19.46 -6.56 0.58
N GLU A 219 20.04 -6.03 1.65
CA GLU A 219 19.64 -4.74 2.22
C GLU A 219 19.92 -3.57 1.25
N GLY A 220 20.97 -3.69 0.44
CA GLY A 220 21.37 -2.71 -0.57
C GLY A 220 20.69 -2.81 -1.94
N ALA A 221 19.87 -3.84 -2.19
CA ALA A 221 19.48 -4.22 -3.55
C ALA A 221 18.42 -3.32 -4.22
N CYS A 222 17.51 -2.71 -3.44
CA CYS A 222 16.50 -1.78 -3.95
C CYS A 222 17.00 -0.34 -3.79
N ARG A 223 17.15 0.39 -4.90
CA ARG A 223 17.83 1.70 -4.93
C ARG A 223 16.98 2.78 -5.63
N PRO A 224 15.84 3.20 -5.06
CA PRO A 224 14.99 4.20 -5.71
C PRO A 224 15.73 5.49 -6.05
N PHE A 225 15.55 5.99 -7.26
CA PHE A 225 16.18 7.18 -7.84
C PHE A 225 17.72 7.16 -7.96
N ASP A 226 18.40 6.12 -7.48
CA ASP A 226 19.85 6.00 -7.60
C ASP A 226 20.24 5.72 -9.07
N ARG A 227 21.36 6.29 -9.51
CA ARG A 227 21.92 6.08 -10.85
C ARG A 227 22.17 4.61 -11.16
N ASN A 228 22.52 3.81 -10.16
CA ASN A 228 22.92 2.41 -10.29
C ASN A 228 21.78 1.43 -9.95
N ARG A 229 20.52 1.89 -9.96
CA ARG A 229 19.36 1.04 -9.70
C ARG A 229 19.19 -0.07 -10.75
N THR A 230 18.79 -1.24 -10.28
CA THR A 230 18.72 -2.48 -11.07
C THR A 230 17.33 -3.09 -11.12
N GLY A 231 16.36 -2.54 -10.40
CA GLY A 231 15.01 -3.06 -10.28
C GLY A 231 14.50 -3.05 -8.84
N MET A 232 13.25 -3.44 -8.69
CA MET A 232 12.60 -3.61 -7.39
C MET A 232 12.98 -4.91 -6.69
N VAL A 233 12.68 -4.97 -5.40
CA VAL A 233 12.73 -6.18 -4.57
C VAL A 233 11.33 -6.43 -4.03
N PHE A 234 10.89 -7.69 -3.97
CA PHE A 234 9.58 -7.99 -3.38
C PHE A 234 9.57 -7.76 -1.88
N GLY A 235 8.48 -7.20 -1.40
CA GLY A 235 8.13 -7.13 0.01
C GLY A 235 6.79 -7.81 0.26
N GLU A 236 6.60 -8.30 1.47
CA GLU A 236 5.31 -8.76 1.99
C GLU A 236 4.78 -7.74 2.98
N GLY A 237 3.46 -7.61 3.03
CA GLY A 237 2.82 -6.75 4.02
C GLY A 237 1.36 -6.48 3.73
N GLY A 238 0.72 -5.85 4.70
CA GLY A 238 -0.66 -5.40 4.62
C GLY A 238 -0.88 -4.23 5.56
N ALA A 239 -1.78 -3.33 5.18
CA ALA A 239 -2.13 -2.19 6.01
C ALA A 239 -3.62 -1.83 5.88
N LEU A 240 -4.21 -1.44 6.99
CA LEU A 240 -5.58 -0.94 7.07
C LEU A 240 -5.62 0.35 7.89
N LEU A 241 -6.57 1.22 7.54
CA LEU A 241 -6.88 2.48 8.21
C LEU A 241 -8.38 2.51 8.57
N VAL A 242 -8.71 3.24 9.63
CA VAL A 242 -10.09 3.67 9.91
C VAL A 242 -10.21 5.12 9.51
N MET A 243 -11.02 5.38 8.48
CA MET A 243 -11.40 6.71 8.04
C MET A 243 -12.82 7.03 8.49
N GLU A 244 -13.06 8.25 8.94
CA GLU A 244 -14.39 8.69 9.32
C GLU A 244 -14.57 10.19 9.14
N THR A 245 -15.82 10.67 9.13
CA THR A 245 -16.07 12.12 9.17
C THR A 245 -15.48 12.72 10.45
N GLU A 246 -14.90 13.93 10.37
CA GLU A 246 -14.34 14.61 11.55
C GLU A 246 -15.40 14.84 12.63
N ALA A 247 -16.64 15.12 12.22
CA ALA A 247 -17.78 15.26 13.12
C ALA A 247 -18.05 13.97 13.91
N HIS A 248 -18.02 12.81 13.26
CA HIS A 248 -18.17 11.51 13.92
C HIS A 248 -17.02 11.23 14.89
N ALA A 249 -15.77 11.45 14.46
CA ALA A 249 -14.58 11.28 15.31
C ALA A 249 -14.64 12.15 16.58
N LYS A 250 -15.00 13.43 16.44
CA LYS A 250 -15.17 14.36 17.56
C LYS A 250 -16.31 13.95 18.49
N ALA A 251 -17.44 13.52 17.94
CA ALA A 251 -18.60 13.11 18.74
C ALA A 251 -18.30 11.92 19.65
N ARG A 252 -17.46 10.98 19.21
CA ARG A 252 -17.03 9.82 20.02
C ARG A 252 -15.71 10.02 20.78
N GLY A 253 -15.11 11.22 20.72
CA GLY A 253 -13.86 11.52 21.40
C GLY A 253 -12.64 10.75 20.87
N ALA A 254 -12.64 10.42 19.58
CA ALA A 254 -11.54 9.69 18.95
C ALA A 254 -10.25 10.53 18.90
N ARG A 255 -9.10 9.87 19.07
CA ARG A 255 -7.82 10.48 18.71
C ARG A 255 -7.72 10.52 17.19
N ILE A 256 -7.46 11.71 16.64
CA ILE A 256 -7.24 11.89 15.21
C ILE A 256 -5.74 11.90 14.92
N LEU A 257 -5.32 11.14 13.91
CA LEU A 257 -3.93 10.97 13.51
C LEU A 257 -3.54 11.92 12.37
N ALA A 258 -4.41 12.06 11.38
CA ALA A 258 -4.24 12.94 10.22
C ALA A 258 -5.59 13.18 9.53
N ARG A 259 -5.61 14.07 8.54
CA ARG A 259 -6.73 14.37 7.64
C ARG A 259 -6.51 13.69 6.29
N VAL A 260 -7.60 13.24 5.65
CA VAL A 260 -7.62 12.79 4.25
C VAL A 260 -8.34 13.86 3.45
N LEU A 261 -7.60 14.55 2.59
CA LEU A 261 -8.06 15.74 1.89
C LEU A 261 -8.57 15.43 0.48
N GLY A 262 -8.16 14.30 -0.09
CA GLY A 262 -8.60 13.88 -1.42
C GLY A 262 -7.88 12.63 -1.90
N GLY A 263 -8.41 12.04 -2.98
CA GLY A 263 -7.77 10.95 -3.71
C GLY A 263 -8.09 11.06 -5.19
N SER A 264 -7.05 11.00 -6.03
CA SER A 264 -7.17 10.98 -7.49
C SER A 264 -6.88 9.57 -8.02
N ILE A 265 -7.63 9.15 -9.04
CA ILE A 265 -7.41 7.91 -9.77
C ILE A 265 -7.44 8.24 -11.26
N THR A 266 -6.34 8.01 -11.97
CA THR A 266 -6.22 8.18 -13.43
C THR A 266 -5.64 6.92 -14.06
N SER A 267 -5.55 6.90 -15.39
CA SER A 267 -4.90 5.81 -16.10
C SER A 267 -4.19 6.30 -17.36
N ASP A 268 -3.00 5.77 -17.64
CA ASP A 268 -2.19 6.17 -18.79
C ASP A 268 -2.86 5.79 -20.12
N GLY A 269 -3.49 4.61 -20.17
CA GLY A 269 -4.02 4.06 -21.43
C GLY A 269 -2.92 3.81 -22.48
N TYR A 270 -1.68 3.54 -22.02
CA TYR A 270 -0.48 3.47 -22.84
C TYR A 270 -0.01 2.03 -23.11
N ASP A 271 0.49 1.33 -22.09
CA ASP A 271 1.00 -0.04 -22.19
C ASP A 271 0.70 -0.83 -20.90
N ILE A 272 0.74 -2.16 -21.00
CA ILE A 272 0.48 -3.04 -19.85
C ILE A 272 1.66 -3.11 -18.86
N MET A 273 2.89 -2.90 -19.31
CA MET A 273 4.11 -2.98 -18.49
C MET A 273 4.90 -1.67 -18.46
N ALA A 274 4.96 -0.93 -19.57
CA ALA A 274 5.72 0.30 -19.65
C ALA A 274 4.91 1.50 -19.14
N SER A 275 5.55 2.37 -18.36
CA SER A 275 5.01 3.68 -18.01
C SER A 275 4.99 4.59 -19.24
N ASP A 276 4.02 5.51 -19.31
CA ASP A 276 4.02 6.56 -20.33
C ASP A 276 5.25 7.47 -20.15
N PRO A 277 6.18 7.56 -21.13
CA PRO A 277 7.38 8.40 -21.00
C PRO A 277 7.05 9.90 -20.87
N ASP A 278 5.86 10.34 -21.29
CA ASP A 278 5.42 11.72 -21.11
C ASP A 278 4.83 11.98 -19.73
N ALA A 279 4.63 10.96 -18.89
CA ALA A 279 4.14 11.08 -17.51
C ALA A 279 2.86 11.92 -17.38
N GLU A 280 2.02 11.99 -18.43
CA GLU A 280 0.93 12.98 -18.50
C GLU A 280 -0.13 12.66 -17.44
N GLN A 281 -0.52 11.40 -17.33
CA GLN A 281 -1.58 10.97 -16.43
C GLN A 281 -1.12 10.80 -14.99
N GLU A 282 0.16 10.51 -14.75
CA GLU A 282 0.78 10.60 -13.41
C GLU A 282 0.80 12.06 -12.92
N THR A 283 1.26 12.99 -13.77
CA THR A 283 1.20 14.45 -13.47
C THR A 283 -0.23 14.89 -13.20
N HIS A 284 -1.19 14.40 -13.99
CA HIS A 284 -2.60 14.69 -13.78
C HIS A 284 -3.11 14.13 -12.45
N ALA A 285 -2.71 12.92 -12.05
CA ALA A 285 -3.11 12.34 -10.77
C ALA A 285 -2.64 13.20 -9.58
N VAL A 286 -1.36 13.62 -9.59
CA VAL A 286 -0.75 14.49 -8.57
C VAL A 286 -1.48 15.84 -8.49
N THR A 287 -1.63 16.52 -9.63
CA THR A 287 -2.31 17.82 -9.68
C THR A 287 -3.78 17.72 -9.26
N ARG A 288 -4.48 16.66 -9.67
CA ARG A 288 -5.88 16.44 -9.32
C ARG A 288 -6.07 16.15 -7.83
N ALA A 289 -5.15 15.44 -7.19
CA ALA A 289 -5.19 15.23 -5.74
C ALA A 289 -5.04 16.55 -4.98
N MET A 290 -4.13 17.43 -5.41
CA MET A 290 -3.98 18.79 -4.86
C MET A 290 -5.24 19.64 -5.08
N GLU A 291 -5.85 19.59 -6.27
CA GLU A 291 -7.11 20.30 -6.56
C GLU A 291 -8.25 19.86 -5.66
N LEU A 292 -8.42 18.56 -5.43
CA LEU A 292 -9.44 18.00 -4.53
C LEU A 292 -9.22 18.45 -3.09
N ALA A 293 -7.95 18.52 -2.67
CA ALA A 293 -7.54 18.98 -1.35
C ALA A 293 -7.58 20.52 -1.19
N GLY A 294 -7.79 21.27 -2.27
CA GLY A 294 -7.73 22.74 -2.26
C GLY A 294 -6.32 23.30 -2.01
N LEU A 295 -5.28 22.54 -2.38
CA LEU A 295 -3.87 22.89 -2.17
C LEU A 295 -3.24 23.43 -3.46
N ALA A 296 -2.30 24.37 -3.31
CA ALA A 296 -1.36 24.73 -4.37
C ALA A 296 -0.09 23.87 -4.26
N PRO A 297 0.71 23.74 -5.34
CA PRO A 297 1.95 22.97 -5.29
C PRO A 297 2.91 23.39 -4.17
N GLY A 298 3.00 24.67 -3.86
CA GLY A 298 3.86 25.19 -2.78
C GLY A 298 3.36 24.90 -1.35
N ASP A 299 2.16 24.34 -1.19
CA ASP A 299 1.64 23.94 0.11
C ASP A 299 2.12 22.54 0.53
N VAL A 300 2.48 21.67 -0.42
CA VAL A 300 2.88 20.29 -0.15
C VAL A 300 4.31 20.26 0.39
N ASP A 301 4.51 19.76 1.60
CA ASP A 301 5.82 19.74 2.24
C ASP A 301 6.54 18.39 2.04
N HIS A 302 5.79 17.32 1.76
CA HIS A 302 6.29 15.95 1.66
C HIS A 302 5.59 15.15 0.56
N VAL A 303 6.34 14.31 -0.15
CA VAL A 303 5.81 13.27 -1.04
C VAL A 303 6.36 11.92 -0.61
N ASN A 304 5.46 10.98 -0.37
CA ASN A 304 5.78 9.56 -0.26
C ASN A 304 5.64 8.94 -1.65
N ALA A 305 6.78 8.69 -2.29
CA ALA A 305 6.86 8.27 -3.68
C ALA A 305 6.63 6.76 -3.83
N HIS A 306 6.10 6.38 -4.99
CA HIS A 306 5.96 4.98 -5.40
C HIS A 306 7.32 4.34 -5.70
N ALA A 307 8.34 5.11 -6.07
CA ALA A 307 9.60 4.64 -6.64
C ALA A 307 10.13 3.34 -6.03
N ALA A 308 10.29 2.36 -6.91
CA ALA A 308 10.63 0.99 -6.55
C ALA A 308 12.08 0.63 -6.91
N GLY A 309 12.84 1.56 -7.52
CA GLY A 309 14.17 1.28 -8.02
C GLY A 309 14.18 0.71 -9.44
N THR A 310 13.07 0.78 -10.16
CA THR A 310 13.02 0.41 -11.59
C THR A 310 13.58 1.56 -12.43
N ARG A 311 14.18 1.23 -13.58
CA ARG A 311 14.85 2.27 -14.39
C ARG A 311 13.88 3.30 -14.93
N ASP A 312 12.82 2.84 -15.57
CA ASP A 312 11.87 3.72 -16.25
C ASP A 312 10.84 4.29 -15.27
N GLY A 313 10.28 3.48 -14.38
CA GLY A 313 9.26 3.92 -13.41
C GLY A 313 9.72 5.09 -12.54
N ASP A 314 10.91 4.98 -11.93
CA ASP A 314 11.46 6.06 -11.09
C ASP A 314 11.71 7.36 -11.90
N LEU A 315 12.03 7.28 -13.21
CA LEU A 315 12.23 8.47 -14.05
C LEU A 315 10.91 9.12 -14.44
N VAL A 316 9.91 8.32 -14.77
CA VAL A 316 8.57 8.81 -15.13
C VAL A 316 7.93 9.48 -13.92
N GLU A 317 7.99 8.85 -12.74
CA GLU A 317 7.49 9.45 -11.50
C GLU A 317 8.25 10.75 -11.17
N ALA A 318 9.58 10.77 -11.29
CA ALA A 318 10.34 11.99 -11.07
C ALA A 318 9.95 13.12 -12.05
N ALA A 319 9.69 12.79 -13.31
CA ALA A 319 9.20 13.75 -14.30
C ALA A 319 7.78 14.23 -13.96
N ALA A 320 6.88 13.34 -13.51
CA ALA A 320 5.53 13.69 -13.09
C ALA A 320 5.53 14.69 -11.93
N LEU A 321 6.33 14.41 -10.90
CA LEU A 321 6.50 15.27 -9.73
C LEU A 321 7.09 16.63 -10.13
N GLN A 322 8.13 16.66 -10.95
CA GLN A 322 8.71 17.92 -11.43
C GLN A 322 7.71 18.77 -12.22
N LYS A 323 6.89 18.14 -13.08
CA LYS A 323 5.84 18.83 -13.84
C LYS A 323 4.75 19.38 -12.92
N ALA A 324 4.32 18.61 -11.93
CA ALA A 324 3.26 19.00 -10.99
C ALA A 324 3.71 20.10 -10.02
N PHE A 325 4.95 20.06 -9.53
CA PHE A 325 5.48 20.99 -8.54
C PHE A 325 6.22 22.20 -9.11
N GLY A 326 6.63 22.14 -10.38
CA GLY A 326 7.36 23.22 -11.04
C GLY A 326 8.68 23.51 -10.33
N SER A 327 8.79 24.67 -9.68
CA SER A 327 10.00 25.07 -8.92
C SER A 327 9.99 24.62 -7.46
N HIS A 328 8.85 24.17 -6.94
CA HIS A 328 8.76 23.66 -5.57
C HIS A 328 9.42 22.28 -5.46
N ARG A 329 10.05 22.00 -4.32
CA ARG A 329 10.76 20.74 -4.06
C ARG A 329 10.33 20.22 -2.68
N PRO A 330 9.21 19.47 -2.58
CA PRO A 330 8.83 18.81 -1.33
C PRO A 330 9.88 17.74 -0.97
N ALA A 331 9.96 17.39 0.32
CA ALA A 331 10.82 16.29 0.76
C ALA A 331 10.25 14.95 0.24
N VAL A 332 11.03 14.22 -0.56
CA VAL A 332 10.62 12.94 -1.18
C VAL A 332 11.20 11.76 -0.40
N TYR A 333 10.37 10.74 -0.16
CA TYR A 333 10.76 9.49 0.48
C TYR A 333 10.29 8.30 -0.37
N ALA A 334 11.15 7.29 -0.54
CA ALA A 334 10.81 6.05 -1.23
C ALA A 334 10.93 4.85 -0.27
N PRO A 335 9.82 4.41 0.37
CA PRO A 335 9.85 3.38 1.41
C PRO A 335 10.21 1.99 0.91
N LYS A 336 10.02 1.72 -0.39
CA LYS A 336 10.32 0.42 -1.00
C LYS A 336 11.81 0.05 -0.89
N ALA A 337 12.69 1.03 -0.72
CA ALA A 337 14.11 0.80 -0.43
C ALA A 337 14.33 -0.05 0.84
N ALA A 338 13.45 0.08 1.84
CA ALA A 338 13.54 -0.62 3.11
C ALA A 338 12.53 -1.79 3.23
N LEU A 339 11.34 -1.63 2.66
CA LEU A 339 10.25 -2.60 2.82
C LEU A 339 10.08 -3.56 1.62
N GLY A 340 10.62 -3.19 0.46
CA GLY A 340 10.32 -3.85 -0.81
C GLY A 340 8.97 -3.40 -1.38
N ASN A 341 8.66 -3.85 -2.59
CA ASN A 341 7.38 -3.64 -3.23
C ASN A 341 6.35 -4.68 -2.73
N THR A 342 5.33 -4.23 -2.02
CA THR A 342 4.27 -5.08 -1.46
C THR A 342 3.01 -5.15 -2.33
N PHE A 343 3.14 -4.76 -3.60
CA PHE A 343 2.09 -4.82 -4.63
C PHE A 343 0.76 -4.27 -4.14
N GLY A 344 -0.31 -5.07 -4.09
CA GLY A 344 -1.66 -4.60 -3.78
C GLY A 344 -1.81 -3.90 -2.43
N SER A 345 -0.88 -4.10 -1.50
CA SER A 345 -0.86 -3.40 -0.21
C SER A 345 0.07 -2.17 -0.17
N ALA A 346 0.88 -1.93 -1.21
CA ALA A 346 1.91 -0.88 -1.22
C ALA A 346 1.32 0.50 -0.92
N GLY A 347 0.30 0.92 -1.69
CA GLY A 347 -0.33 2.22 -1.48
C GLY A 347 -1.01 2.37 -0.11
N ALA A 348 -1.43 1.27 0.54
CA ALA A 348 -2.00 1.33 1.89
C ALA A 348 -0.91 1.44 2.97
N ILE A 349 0.21 0.74 2.80
CA ILE A 349 1.38 0.88 3.66
C ILE A 349 1.94 2.30 3.56
N GLU A 350 2.12 2.80 2.35
CA GLU A 350 2.60 4.17 2.06
C GLU A 350 1.68 5.24 2.65
N ALA A 351 0.35 5.04 2.60
CA ALA A 351 -0.60 5.90 3.29
C ALA A 351 -0.39 5.91 4.81
N VAL A 352 -0.22 4.75 5.45
CA VAL A 352 0.09 4.69 6.89
C VAL A 352 1.39 5.42 7.20
N LEU A 353 2.45 5.21 6.41
CA LEU A 353 3.74 5.90 6.61
C LEU A 353 3.61 7.42 6.45
N THR A 354 2.80 7.88 5.49
CA THR A 354 2.53 9.31 5.27
C THR A 354 1.80 9.93 6.46
N VAL A 355 0.84 9.22 7.05
CA VAL A 355 0.14 9.63 8.27
C VAL A 355 1.11 9.76 9.44
N LEU A 356 2.02 8.79 9.61
CA LEU A 356 3.02 8.81 10.69
C LEU A 356 4.04 9.94 10.49
N ALA A 357 4.44 10.22 9.24
CA ALA A 357 5.32 11.33 8.91
C ALA A 357 4.71 12.70 9.29
N LEU A 358 3.43 12.91 8.98
CA LEU A 358 2.69 14.13 9.34
C LEU A 358 2.49 14.25 10.86
N ARG A 359 2.16 13.14 11.53
CA ARG A 359 1.96 13.07 12.98
C ARG A 359 3.23 13.44 13.74
N ASP A 360 4.36 12.86 13.34
CA ASP A 360 5.62 12.97 14.08
C ASP A 360 6.52 14.12 13.59
N GLY A 361 6.23 14.69 12.42
CA GLY A 361 7.04 15.74 11.81
C GLY A 361 8.41 15.22 11.37
N VAL A 362 8.47 13.99 10.86
CA VAL A 362 9.71 13.31 10.47
C VAL A 362 9.50 12.54 9.17
N VAL A 363 10.44 12.66 8.22
CA VAL A 363 10.51 11.83 7.01
C VAL A 363 11.74 10.89 7.13
N PRO A 364 11.58 9.56 7.02
CA PRO A 364 12.70 8.62 7.07
C PRO A 364 13.68 8.80 5.90
N PRO A 365 14.93 8.29 6.01
CA PRO A 365 15.84 8.27 4.88
C PRO A 365 15.45 7.18 3.87
N THR A 366 15.41 7.53 2.58
CA THR A 366 15.44 6.57 1.48
C THR A 366 16.77 5.83 1.53
N LEU A 367 16.73 4.52 1.77
CA LEU A 367 17.93 3.69 1.82
C LEU A 367 18.55 3.55 0.42
N ASN A 368 19.86 3.26 0.40
CA ASN A 368 20.61 2.88 -0.79
C ASN A 368 20.75 3.94 -1.90
N LEU A 369 20.28 5.17 -1.66
CA LEU A 369 20.55 6.31 -2.52
C LEU A 369 21.94 6.90 -2.20
N THR A 370 22.91 6.58 -3.05
CA THR A 370 24.31 7.00 -2.94
C THR A 370 24.70 8.02 -4.00
N GLU A 371 24.17 7.88 -5.21
CA GLU A 371 24.37 8.78 -6.33
C GLU A 371 23.03 9.01 -7.02
N LEU A 372 22.44 10.19 -6.84
CA LEU A 372 21.19 10.56 -7.50
C LEU A 372 21.38 10.57 -9.02
N ASP A 373 20.46 9.94 -9.75
CA ASP A 373 20.45 9.97 -11.21
C ASP A 373 20.36 11.44 -11.70
N GLU A 374 21.23 11.83 -12.64
CA GLU A 374 21.32 13.20 -13.15
C GLU A 374 20.03 13.71 -13.81
N ARG A 375 19.11 12.81 -14.15
CA ARG A 375 17.79 13.11 -14.72
C ARG A 375 16.72 13.36 -13.65
N VAL A 376 17.03 13.10 -12.38
CA VAL A 376 16.11 13.29 -11.25
C VAL A 376 16.46 14.59 -10.53
N ASP A 377 15.55 15.56 -10.58
CA ASP A 377 15.60 16.82 -9.84
C ASP A 377 14.54 16.83 -8.73
N LEU A 378 14.80 16.06 -7.67
CA LEU A 378 13.95 15.90 -6.49
C LEU A 378 14.78 16.07 -5.21
N ASP A 379 14.15 16.56 -4.14
CA ASP A 379 14.74 16.60 -2.80
C ASP A 379 14.48 15.28 -2.06
N VAL A 380 15.19 14.22 -2.45
CA VAL A 380 15.06 12.89 -1.82
C VAL A 380 15.77 12.89 -0.46
N VAL A 381 15.06 12.50 0.60
CA VAL A 381 15.65 12.35 1.93
C VAL A 381 16.58 11.15 1.95
N THR A 382 17.86 11.33 2.29
CA THR A 382 18.87 10.27 2.37
C THR A 382 19.80 10.49 3.57
N GLY A 383 20.54 9.44 3.95
CA GLY A 383 21.52 9.45 5.03
C GLY A 383 20.91 9.34 6.43
N ALA A 384 20.00 10.25 6.79
CA ALA A 384 19.32 10.22 8.08
C ALA A 384 17.90 10.78 7.97
N ALA A 385 17.03 10.41 8.93
CA ALA A 385 15.68 10.95 9.00
C ALA A 385 15.68 12.48 9.13
N ARG A 386 14.83 13.14 8.35
CA ARG A 386 14.70 14.60 8.31
C ARG A 386 13.50 15.04 9.15
N LYS A 387 13.75 15.86 10.17
CA LYS A 387 12.68 16.50 10.95
C LYS A 387 12.25 17.80 10.28
N GLY A 388 10.95 18.09 10.32
CA GLY A 388 10.38 19.29 9.72
C GLY A 388 8.94 19.54 10.16
N ASP A 389 8.39 20.70 9.79
CA ASP A 389 6.97 20.96 9.94
C ASP A 389 6.24 20.58 8.65
N TYR A 390 5.93 19.30 8.52
CA TYR A 390 5.19 18.77 7.38
C TYR A 390 3.69 18.96 7.62
N ARG A 391 3.07 19.90 6.91
CA ARG A 391 1.65 20.26 7.04
C ARG A 391 0.79 19.44 6.09
N TYR A 392 1.26 19.27 4.85
CA TYR A 392 0.57 18.54 3.81
C TYR A 392 1.51 17.57 3.11
N ALA A 393 0.98 16.41 2.76
CA ALA A 393 1.73 15.38 2.06
C ALA A 393 0.89 14.72 0.97
N LEU A 394 1.56 14.27 -0.09
CA LEU A 394 0.99 13.37 -1.09
C LEU A 394 1.59 11.96 -0.93
N SER A 395 0.81 10.94 -1.22
CA SER A 395 1.27 9.55 -1.33
C SER A 395 0.92 9.05 -2.72
N ASP A 396 1.95 8.69 -3.47
CA ASP A 396 1.86 8.31 -4.87
C ASP A 396 1.91 6.80 -5.01
N THR A 397 1.07 6.24 -5.88
CA THR A 397 1.12 4.82 -6.24
C THR A 397 0.81 4.65 -7.72
N PHE A 398 1.82 4.24 -8.49
CA PHE A 398 1.73 4.04 -9.94
C PHE A 398 1.99 2.58 -10.27
N ALA A 399 1.02 1.89 -10.85
CA ALA A 399 1.10 0.45 -11.06
C ALA A 399 1.15 0.09 -12.55
N PHE A 400 1.70 -1.10 -12.82
CA PHE A 400 1.60 -1.75 -14.13
C PHE A 400 0.15 -1.75 -14.65
N GLY A 401 -0.01 -1.64 -15.96
CA GLY A 401 -1.30 -1.33 -16.60
C GLY A 401 -1.60 0.17 -16.68
N GLY A 402 -0.68 1.01 -16.19
CA GLY A 402 -0.82 2.47 -16.18
C GLY A 402 -1.93 2.91 -15.24
N HIS A 403 -1.97 2.38 -14.02
CA HIS A 403 -2.93 2.79 -12.99
C HIS A 403 -2.28 3.77 -12.02
N ASN A 404 -2.82 4.98 -11.93
CA ASN A 404 -2.21 6.02 -11.11
C ASN A 404 -3.16 6.44 -9.99
N VAL A 405 -2.71 6.36 -8.75
CA VAL A 405 -3.46 6.80 -7.59
C VAL A 405 -2.61 7.72 -6.74
N VAL A 406 -3.13 8.91 -6.44
CA VAL A 406 -2.47 9.87 -5.54
C VAL A 406 -3.44 10.27 -4.44
N LEU A 407 -2.98 10.14 -3.19
CA LEU A 407 -3.73 10.48 -1.99
C LEU A 407 -3.16 11.75 -1.36
N ALA A 408 -4.02 12.68 -0.98
CA ALA A 408 -3.63 13.91 -0.30
C ALA A 408 -3.98 13.86 1.20
N PHE A 409 -2.98 14.12 2.05
CA PHE A 409 -3.10 14.11 3.50
C PHE A 409 -2.72 15.46 4.11
N GLY A 410 -3.28 15.74 5.28
CA GLY A 410 -2.94 16.91 6.09
C GLY A 410 -2.69 16.55 7.54
N LYS A 411 -1.76 17.25 8.18
CA LYS A 411 -1.57 17.20 9.64
C LYS A 411 -2.85 17.66 10.34
N TYR A 412 -3.19 17.03 11.48
CA TYR A 412 -4.42 17.34 12.20
C TYR A 412 -4.32 18.58 13.08
#